data_AF-A0A1B1I102-F1
#
_entry.id   AF-A0A1B1I102-F1
#
_cell.length_a   1.000
_cell.length_b   1.000
_cell.length_c   1.000
_cell.angle_alpha   90.00
_cell.angle_beta   90.00
_cell.angle_gamma   90.00
#
_symmetry.space_group_name_H-M   'P 1'
#
loop_
_entity.id
_entity.type
_entity.pdbx_description
1 polymer ?
#
loop_
_entity_poly.entity_id
_entity_poly.type
_entity_poly.pdbx_seq_one_letter_code
_entity_poly.pdbx_strand_id
1 'polypeptide(L)'
;MAMERDLSLADRKVDTKPSRDVIVFRIDDIDHHFQESLDLIQKQLNCIEDISALDECVAEEVLRAQIVALDSAFDFYLHEVIKFGIVAIYHRDNGFLPTKKYNNLPVQMTYIEDAIAQHPDDTWLKDWIDVTYSWKPYMSYESFKEVCHLIDVGVSRVSDAIYQRGKGIDPIQELRSAIDNLYDHRNRIAHQSDRQSENAVRCVITKDTVETYIHNIKCIVSEMSKQIKEKQSGVDRQSSEEEKSDDEP
;
A
#
# COMPACT_ATOMS: atom_id res chain seq x y z
N MET A 1 48.03 33.86 -28.66
CA MET A 1 46.99 32.93 -29.12
C MET A 1 46.11 32.62 -27.94
N ALA A 2 44.85 33.04 -27.95
CA ALA A 2 43.91 32.73 -26.88
C ALA A 2 43.45 31.28 -27.06
N MET A 3 43.61 30.43 -26.04
CA MET A 3 43.01 29.09 -26.03
C MET A 3 41.49 29.27 -26.02
N GLU A 4 40.83 28.76 -27.06
CA GLU A 4 39.38 28.57 -27.07
C GLU A 4 39.00 27.67 -25.90
N ARG A 5 38.00 28.11 -25.11
CA ARG A 5 37.43 27.28 -24.05
C ARG A 5 36.62 26.18 -24.71
N ASP A 6 36.96 24.94 -24.39
CA ASP A 6 36.16 23.77 -24.75
C ASP A 6 34.82 23.81 -23.98
N LEU A 7 33.73 23.90 -24.72
CA LEU A 7 32.35 23.92 -24.22
C LEU A 7 31.65 22.56 -24.45
N SER A 8 32.39 21.52 -24.85
CA SER A 8 31.82 20.20 -25.06
C SER A 8 31.28 19.63 -23.74
N LEU A 9 30.05 19.11 -23.80
CA LEU A 9 29.45 18.40 -22.68
C LEU A 9 30.06 17.00 -22.63
N ALA A 10 30.63 16.63 -21.49
CA ALA A 10 30.98 15.23 -21.26
C ALA A 10 29.71 14.37 -21.35
N ASP A 11 29.84 13.19 -21.95
CA ASP A 11 28.74 12.24 -22.02
C ASP A 11 28.22 11.93 -20.61
N ARG A 12 26.89 11.95 -20.49
CA ARG A 12 26.22 11.62 -19.23
C ARG A 12 26.59 10.19 -18.86
N LYS A 13 27.22 10.01 -17.70
CA LYS A 13 27.38 8.68 -17.10
C LYS A 13 25.99 8.13 -16.74
N VAL A 14 25.47 7.23 -17.57
CA VAL A 14 24.27 6.44 -17.31
C VAL A 14 24.66 5.25 -16.42
N ASP A 15 23.70 4.67 -15.70
CA ASP A 15 23.90 3.45 -14.88
C ASP A 15 24.95 3.56 -13.76
N THR A 16 25.05 4.74 -13.14
CA THR A 16 25.95 4.98 -11.98
C THR A 16 25.33 4.62 -10.64
N LYS A 17 24.06 4.19 -10.60
CA LYS A 17 23.43 3.75 -9.37
C LYS A 17 24.02 2.40 -8.96
N PRO A 18 24.55 2.25 -7.74
CA PRO A 18 24.96 0.94 -7.25
C PRO A 18 23.75 0.00 -7.25
N SER A 19 23.98 -1.25 -7.65
CA SER A 19 22.98 -2.31 -7.49
C SER A 19 22.54 -2.36 -6.03
N ARG A 20 21.23 -2.43 -5.80
CA ARG A 20 20.65 -2.53 -4.46
C ARG A 20 19.96 -3.87 -4.36
N ASP A 21 20.29 -4.63 -3.33
CA ASP A 21 19.59 -5.87 -3.05
C ASP A 21 18.14 -5.54 -2.63
N VAL A 22 17.18 -6.08 -3.37
CA VAL A 22 15.76 -5.92 -3.06
C VAL A 22 15.40 -6.88 -1.93
N ILE A 23 15.08 -6.30 -0.77
CA ILE A 23 14.70 -7.06 0.43
C ILE A 23 13.20 -7.35 0.39
N VAL A 24 12.83 -8.60 0.68
CA VAL A 24 11.45 -9.03 0.87
C VAL A 24 11.23 -9.29 2.35
N PHE A 25 10.46 -8.42 3.00
CA PHE A 25 10.15 -8.52 4.42
C PHE A 25 9.09 -9.59 4.70
N ARG A 26 9.13 -10.18 5.90
CA ARG A 26 8.05 -11.05 6.37
C ARG A 26 6.86 -10.18 6.80
N ILE A 27 5.65 -10.74 6.81
CA ILE A 27 4.45 -10.01 7.20
C ILE A 27 4.56 -9.35 8.60
N ASP A 28 5.22 -10.00 9.56
CA ASP A 28 5.43 -9.41 10.89
C ASP A 28 6.34 -8.17 10.86
N ASP A 29 7.35 -8.16 9.99
CA ASP A 29 8.24 -7.01 9.80
C ASP A 29 7.50 -5.87 9.07
N ILE A 30 6.68 -6.23 8.07
CA ILE A 30 5.82 -5.27 7.34
C ILE A 30 4.83 -4.59 8.31
N ASP A 31 4.17 -5.38 9.15
CA ASP A 31 3.28 -4.88 10.21
C ASP A 31 4.03 -3.97 11.18
N HIS A 32 5.26 -4.35 11.56
CA HIS A 32 6.08 -3.57 12.46
C HIS A 32 6.41 -2.20 11.88
N HIS A 33 6.91 -2.12 10.63
CA HIS A 33 7.21 -0.85 9.96
C HIS A 33 5.96 0.05 9.83
N PHE A 34 4.79 -0.54 9.56
CA PHE A 34 3.54 0.19 9.52
C PHE A 34 3.16 0.73 10.92
N GLN A 35 3.31 -0.08 11.97
CA GLN A 35 3.03 0.34 13.34
C GLN A 35 3.99 1.43 13.83
N GLU A 36 5.27 1.38 13.46
CA GLU A 36 6.23 2.45 13.76
C GLU A 36 5.78 3.79 13.15
N SER A 37 5.28 3.74 11.92
CA SER A 37 4.74 4.92 11.23
C SER A 37 3.48 5.46 11.94
N LEU A 38 2.56 4.58 12.32
CA LEU A 38 1.36 4.96 13.07
C LEU A 38 1.69 5.53 14.46
N ASP A 39 2.67 4.99 15.16
CA ASP A 39 3.08 5.48 16.48
C ASP A 39 3.63 6.91 16.39
N LEU A 40 4.36 7.24 15.32
CA LEU A 40 4.83 8.60 15.06
C LEU A 40 3.66 9.55 14.74
N ILE A 41 2.73 9.13 13.90
CA ILE A 41 1.53 9.90 13.56
C ILE A 41 0.70 10.16 14.82
N GLN A 42 0.46 9.14 15.64
CA GLN A 42 -0.31 9.27 16.87
C GLN A 42 0.39 10.18 17.90
N LYS A 43 1.71 10.11 18.03
CA LYS A 43 2.48 11.03 18.88
C LYS A 43 2.30 12.48 18.45
N GLN A 44 2.31 12.76 17.14
CA GLN A 44 2.07 14.11 16.63
C GLN A 44 0.63 14.56 16.87
N LEU A 45 -0.33 13.65 16.70
CA LEU A 45 -1.75 13.92 16.92
C LEU A 45 -2.08 14.23 18.39
N ASN A 46 -1.38 13.58 19.33
CA ASN A 46 -1.56 13.82 20.77
C ASN A 46 -1.14 15.24 21.21
N CYS A 47 -0.28 15.91 20.42
CA CYS A 47 0.18 17.27 20.71
C CYS A 47 -0.72 18.36 20.09
N ILE A 48 -1.76 18.01 19.33
CA ILE A 48 -2.53 18.98 18.54
C ILE A 48 -3.26 20.00 19.41
N GLU A 49 -3.78 19.61 20.56
CA GLU A 49 -4.47 20.52 21.47
C GLU A 49 -3.50 21.58 22.03
N ASP A 50 -2.29 21.16 22.41
CA ASP A 50 -1.23 22.06 22.88
C ASP A 50 -0.77 23.02 21.78
N ILE A 51 -0.63 22.52 20.54
CA ILE A 51 -0.26 23.34 19.39
C ILE A 51 -1.38 24.33 19.05
N SER A 52 -2.64 23.89 19.07
CA SER A 52 -3.81 24.71 18.76
C SER A 52 -4.00 25.84 19.77
N ALA A 53 -3.67 25.59 21.04
CA ALA A 53 -3.68 26.64 22.08
C ALA A 53 -2.63 27.75 21.84
N LEU A 54 -1.56 27.46 21.09
CA LEU A 54 -0.52 28.43 20.73
C LEU A 54 -0.78 29.09 19.36
N ASP A 55 -1.13 28.28 18.36
CA ASP A 55 -1.40 28.71 16.99
C ASP A 55 -2.29 27.66 16.27
N GLU A 56 -3.57 28.01 16.10
CA GLU A 56 -4.56 27.18 15.41
C GLU A 56 -4.17 26.87 13.95
N CYS A 57 -3.57 27.84 13.24
CA CYS A 57 -3.15 27.66 11.86
C CYS A 57 -2.03 26.61 11.76
N VAL A 58 -1.07 26.66 12.68
CA VAL A 58 0.00 25.64 12.75
C VAL A 58 -0.59 24.27 13.09
N ALA A 59 -1.55 24.20 14.03
CA ALA A 59 -2.21 22.93 14.36
C ALA A 59 -2.90 22.30 13.14
N GLU A 60 -3.60 23.10 12.32
CA GLU A 60 -4.19 22.60 11.08
C GLU A 60 -3.14 22.09 10.08
N GLU A 61 -2.00 22.76 9.92
CA GLU A 61 -0.94 22.27 9.03
C GLU A 61 -0.35 20.94 9.52
N VAL A 62 -0.22 20.75 10.85
CA VAL A 62 0.21 19.47 11.42
C VAL A 62 -0.84 18.38 11.12
N LEU A 63 -2.13 18.68 11.24
CA LEU A 63 -3.21 17.74 10.87
C LEU A 63 -3.14 17.37 9.37
N ARG A 64 -2.91 18.34 8.47
CA ARG A 64 -2.74 18.07 7.03
C ARG A 64 -1.52 17.21 6.76
N ALA A 65 -0.41 17.45 7.46
CA ALA A 65 0.77 16.61 7.38
C ALA A 65 0.50 15.16 7.83
N GLN A 66 -0.37 14.95 8.84
CA GLN A 66 -0.74 13.61 9.30
C GLN A 66 -1.47 12.80 8.21
N ILE A 67 -2.34 13.45 7.43
CA ILE A 67 -3.05 12.79 6.32
C ILE A 67 -2.06 12.30 5.27
N VAL A 68 -1.08 13.13 4.90
CA VAL A 68 -0.03 12.74 3.94
C VAL A 68 0.84 11.60 4.50
N ALA A 69 1.20 11.67 5.78
CA ALA A 69 2.01 10.64 6.44
C ALA A 69 1.27 9.29 6.52
N LEU A 70 -0.02 9.30 6.88
CA LEU A 70 -0.85 8.09 6.97
C LEU A 70 -1.00 7.42 5.61
N ASP A 71 -1.35 8.19 4.58
CA ASP A 71 -1.52 7.68 3.22
C ASP A 71 -0.19 7.11 2.67
N SER A 72 0.94 7.77 2.97
CA SER A 72 2.28 7.26 2.64
C SER A 72 2.63 5.96 3.37
N ALA A 73 2.26 5.82 4.65
CA ALA A 73 2.48 4.60 5.40
C ALA A 73 1.65 3.43 4.85
N PHE A 74 0.41 3.71 4.46
CA PHE A 74 -0.48 2.72 3.84
C PHE A 74 0.02 2.29 2.44
N ASP A 75 0.46 3.24 1.61
CA ASP A 75 1.05 2.95 0.30
C ASP A 75 2.28 2.05 0.43
N PHE A 76 3.18 2.39 1.34
CA PHE A 76 4.36 1.58 1.64
C PHE A 76 4.00 0.18 2.11
N TYR A 77 3.02 0.04 3.01
CA TYR A 77 2.52 -1.27 3.45
C TYR A 77 2.05 -2.11 2.25
N LEU A 78 1.26 -1.53 1.34
CA LEU A 78 0.78 -2.24 0.14
C LEU A 78 1.94 -2.63 -0.79
N HIS A 79 2.95 -1.78 -0.98
CA HIS A 79 4.14 -2.12 -1.74
C HIS A 79 4.88 -3.35 -1.16
N GLU A 80 5.11 -3.38 0.14
CA GLU A 80 5.80 -4.51 0.76
C GLU A 80 4.94 -5.78 0.73
N VAL A 81 3.62 -5.67 0.90
CA VAL A 81 2.68 -6.78 0.76
C VAL A 81 2.68 -7.36 -0.66
N ILE A 82 2.78 -6.53 -1.70
CA ILE A 82 2.92 -6.99 -3.09
C ILE A 82 4.21 -7.81 -3.26
N LYS A 83 5.35 -7.27 -2.81
CA LYS A 83 6.65 -7.97 -2.89
C LYS A 83 6.58 -9.33 -2.19
N PHE A 84 6.13 -9.31 -0.94
CA PHE A 84 5.95 -10.50 -0.12
C PHE A 84 5.06 -11.53 -0.82
N GLY A 85 3.88 -11.11 -1.28
CA GLY A 85 2.90 -12.01 -1.88
C GLY A 85 3.36 -12.64 -3.20
N ILE A 86 3.99 -11.88 -4.09
CA ILE A 86 4.51 -12.42 -5.36
C ILE A 86 5.60 -13.47 -5.09
N VAL A 87 6.54 -13.16 -4.20
CA VAL A 87 7.64 -14.08 -3.85
C VAL A 87 7.12 -15.33 -3.13
N ALA A 88 6.16 -15.19 -2.20
CA ALA A 88 5.53 -16.32 -1.53
C ALA A 88 4.78 -17.25 -2.51
N ILE A 89 4.03 -16.69 -3.47
CA ILE A 89 3.36 -17.47 -4.51
C ILE A 89 4.40 -18.18 -5.41
N TYR A 90 5.48 -17.49 -5.77
CA TYR A 90 6.55 -18.05 -6.61
C TYR A 90 7.20 -19.28 -5.97
N HIS A 91 7.58 -19.19 -4.69
CA HIS A 91 8.18 -20.30 -3.94
C HIS A 91 7.18 -21.37 -3.49
N ARG A 92 5.88 -21.16 -3.71
CA ARG A 92 4.80 -22.04 -3.23
C ARG A 92 4.79 -22.19 -1.71
N ASP A 93 5.16 -21.12 -1.01
CA ASP A 93 5.25 -21.11 0.44
C ASP A 93 3.87 -21.15 1.09
N ASN A 94 3.74 -21.91 2.18
CA ASN A 94 2.74 -21.73 3.24
C ASN A 94 1.34 -21.28 2.75
N GLY A 95 0.73 -22.02 1.84
CA GLY A 95 -0.66 -21.79 1.40
C GLY A 95 -0.86 -20.72 0.31
N PHE A 96 0.20 -20.06 -0.17
CA PHE A 96 0.11 -19.10 -1.28
C PHE A 96 0.02 -19.82 -2.62
N LEU A 97 -1.18 -19.83 -3.21
CA LEU A 97 -1.45 -20.41 -4.53
C LEU A 97 -1.48 -19.32 -5.61
N PRO A 98 -1.13 -19.64 -6.87
CA PRO A 98 -1.30 -18.72 -7.98
C PRO A 98 -2.72 -18.21 -8.12
N THR A 99 -2.90 -16.90 -7.98
CA THR A 99 -4.15 -16.23 -8.30
C THR A 99 -4.29 -16.03 -9.80
N LYS A 100 -5.51 -15.76 -10.26
CA LYS A 100 -5.73 -15.34 -11.65
C LYS A 100 -4.88 -14.10 -11.99
N LYS A 101 -4.75 -13.16 -11.05
CA LYS A 101 -3.95 -11.95 -11.26
C LYS A 101 -2.46 -12.27 -11.39
N TYR A 102 -1.92 -13.13 -10.51
CA TYR A 102 -0.54 -13.59 -10.57
C TYR A 102 -0.21 -14.29 -11.90
N ASN A 103 -1.07 -15.20 -12.36
CA ASN A 103 -0.86 -15.93 -13.62
C ASN A 103 -0.87 -15.05 -14.88
N ASN A 104 -1.34 -13.79 -14.76
CA ASN A 104 -1.43 -12.84 -15.87
C ASN A 104 -0.47 -11.65 -15.68
N LEU A 105 0.55 -11.77 -14.81
CA LEU A 105 1.55 -10.73 -14.64
C LEU A 105 2.41 -10.56 -15.91
N PRO A 106 2.57 -9.33 -16.43
CA PRO A 106 3.41 -9.09 -17.59
C PRO A 106 4.89 -9.06 -17.17
N VAL A 107 5.68 -10.02 -17.66
CA VAL A 107 7.12 -10.09 -17.41
C VAL A 107 7.87 -9.86 -18.72
N GLN A 108 8.84 -8.93 -18.73
CA GLN A 108 9.66 -8.70 -19.93
C GLN A 108 10.60 -9.89 -20.16
N MET A 109 10.87 -10.23 -21.43
CA MET A 109 11.72 -11.36 -21.82
C MET A 109 13.12 -11.32 -21.19
N THR A 110 13.67 -10.13 -20.95
CA THR A 110 14.98 -9.97 -20.30
C THR A 110 15.02 -10.62 -18.91
N TYR A 111 13.96 -10.46 -18.11
CA TYR A 111 13.87 -11.09 -16.79
C TYR A 111 13.66 -12.60 -16.88
N ILE A 112 13.05 -13.10 -17.96
CA ILE A 112 12.89 -14.53 -18.21
C ILE A 112 14.25 -15.15 -18.57
N GLU A 113 15.05 -14.47 -19.39
CA GLU A 113 16.42 -14.88 -19.71
C GLU A 113 17.29 -14.94 -18.45
N ASP A 114 17.21 -13.92 -17.59
CA ASP A 114 17.90 -13.87 -16.30
C ASP A 114 17.44 -15.01 -15.37
N ALA A 115 16.14 -15.27 -15.29
CA ALA A 115 15.58 -16.36 -14.48
C ALA A 115 16.12 -17.74 -14.89
N ILE A 116 16.28 -17.98 -16.19
CA ILE A 116 16.83 -19.24 -16.73
C ILE A 116 18.32 -19.33 -16.42
N ALA A 117 19.05 -18.22 -16.46
CA ALA A 117 20.49 -18.20 -16.20
C ALA A 117 20.84 -18.40 -14.71
N GLN A 118 20.00 -17.94 -13.79
CA GLN A 118 20.29 -17.83 -12.35
C GLN A 118 19.89 -19.04 -11.48
N HIS A 119 19.45 -20.18 -12.04
CA HIS A 119 18.99 -21.39 -11.30
C HIS A 119 19.65 -21.57 -9.90
N PRO A 120 18.94 -21.70 -8.74
CA PRO A 120 17.52 -21.54 -8.38
C PRO A 120 17.20 -20.21 -7.65
N ASP A 121 17.95 -19.15 -7.91
CA ASP A 121 17.83 -17.85 -7.22
C ASP A 121 16.55 -17.10 -7.63
N ASP A 122 15.97 -16.33 -6.70
CA ASP A 122 14.81 -15.45 -6.93
C ASP A 122 15.19 -13.97 -7.06
N THR A 123 16.49 -13.66 -7.16
CA THR A 123 17.00 -12.30 -7.37
C THR A 123 16.40 -11.64 -8.61
N TRP A 124 16.32 -12.35 -9.74
CA TRP A 124 15.66 -11.85 -10.96
C TRP A 124 14.21 -11.40 -10.72
N LEU A 125 13.48 -12.13 -9.85
CA LEU A 125 12.08 -11.85 -9.55
C LEU A 125 11.98 -10.61 -8.69
N LYS A 126 12.84 -10.50 -7.68
CA LYS A 126 12.88 -9.33 -6.79
C LYS A 126 13.23 -8.05 -7.54
N ASP A 127 14.18 -8.13 -8.48
CA ASP A 127 14.54 -7.00 -9.35
C ASP A 127 13.38 -6.61 -10.27
N TRP A 128 12.72 -7.60 -10.88
CA TRP A 128 11.52 -7.35 -11.69
C TRP A 128 10.40 -6.70 -10.88
N ILE A 129 10.16 -7.15 -9.64
CA ILE A 129 9.16 -6.56 -8.75
C ILE A 129 9.52 -5.10 -8.45
N ASP A 130 10.76 -4.81 -8.06
CA ASP A 130 11.17 -3.44 -7.72
C ASP A 130 10.98 -2.49 -8.91
N VAL A 131 11.41 -2.89 -10.12
CA VAL A 131 11.22 -2.06 -11.32
C VAL A 131 9.74 -1.90 -11.68
N THR A 132 8.95 -2.96 -11.56
CA THR A 132 7.55 -2.96 -12.01
C THR A 132 6.62 -2.22 -11.04
N TYR A 133 6.86 -2.37 -9.73
CA TYR A 133 5.92 -1.95 -8.70
C TYR A 133 6.37 -0.72 -7.89
N SER A 134 7.65 -0.33 -7.87
CA SER A 134 8.16 0.75 -6.99
C SER A 134 7.60 2.15 -7.28
N TRP A 135 7.21 2.44 -8.53
CA TRP A 135 6.83 3.80 -8.94
C TRP A 135 5.33 4.07 -8.87
N LYS A 136 4.51 3.01 -8.83
CA LYS A 136 3.05 3.13 -8.94
C LYS A 136 2.45 3.26 -7.53
N PRO A 137 1.61 4.29 -7.27
CA PRO A 137 0.87 4.38 -6.02
C PRO A 137 -0.29 3.37 -5.95
N TYR A 138 -0.61 2.90 -4.75
CA TYR A 138 -1.67 1.93 -4.45
C TYR A 138 -2.76 2.45 -3.51
N MET A 139 -2.80 3.76 -3.29
CA MET A 139 -3.67 4.41 -2.29
C MET A 139 -5.16 4.51 -2.68
N SER A 140 -5.52 4.27 -3.96
CA SER A 140 -6.94 4.23 -4.35
C SER A 140 -7.58 2.88 -4.06
N TYR A 141 -8.91 2.84 -3.86
CA TYR A 141 -9.64 1.59 -3.61
C TYR A 141 -9.42 0.56 -4.72
N GLU A 142 -9.42 1.00 -5.97
CA GLU A 142 -9.21 0.09 -7.10
C GLU A 142 -7.80 -0.52 -7.07
N SER A 143 -6.78 0.27 -6.72
CA SER A 143 -5.41 -0.26 -6.61
C SER A 143 -5.27 -1.21 -5.43
N PHE A 144 -5.84 -0.86 -4.27
CA PHE A 144 -5.94 -1.73 -3.10
C PHE A 144 -6.62 -3.07 -3.43
N LYS A 145 -7.74 -3.04 -4.15
CA LYS A 145 -8.48 -4.23 -4.59
C LYS A 145 -7.63 -5.11 -5.50
N GLU A 146 -6.87 -4.51 -6.41
CA GLU A 146 -5.94 -5.26 -7.27
C GLU A 146 -4.80 -5.91 -6.48
N VAL A 147 -4.30 -5.27 -5.41
CA VAL A 147 -3.36 -5.89 -4.48
C VAL A 147 -4.00 -7.08 -3.76
N CYS A 148 -5.23 -6.91 -3.26
CA CYS A 148 -5.95 -8.00 -2.61
C CYS A 148 -6.13 -9.21 -3.54
N HIS A 149 -6.55 -8.98 -4.80
CA HIS A 149 -6.69 -10.03 -5.80
C HIS A 149 -5.36 -10.68 -6.20
N LEU A 150 -4.26 -9.94 -6.16
CA LEU A 150 -2.93 -10.47 -6.47
C LEU A 150 -2.52 -11.55 -5.47
N ILE A 151 -2.80 -11.34 -4.18
CA ILE A 151 -2.34 -12.18 -3.07
C ILE A 151 -3.45 -13.00 -2.40
N ASP A 152 -4.64 -13.02 -3.01
CA ASP A 152 -5.82 -13.75 -2.55
C ASP A 152 -6.38 -13.29 -1.18
N VAL A 153 -6.29 -11.99 -0.89
CA VAL A 153 -6.96 -11.39 0.28
C VAL A 153 -8.40 -11.05 -0.07
N GLY A 154 -9.34 -11.48 0.78
CA GLY A 154 -10.77 -11.25 0.61
C GLY A 154 -11.18 -9.82 0.97
N VAL A 155 -11.47 -9.00 -0.04
CA VAL A 155 -11.92 -7.61 0.15
C VAL A 155 -13.19 -7.53 1.01
N SER A 156 -14.12 -8.49 0.86
CA SER A 156 -15.33 -8.54 1.68
C SER A 156 -15.06 -8.74 3.16
N ARG A 157 -14.05 -9.54 3.51
CA ARG A 157 -13.63 -9.70 4.92
C ARG A 157 -13.06 -8.41 5.48
N VAL A 158 -12.27 -7.69 4.68
CA VAL A 158 -11.74 -6.36 5.06
C VAL A 158 -12.89 -5.37 5.30
N SER A 159 -13.88 -5.32 4.40
CA SER A 159 -15.03 -4.42 4.59
C SER A 159 -15.88 -4.80 5.80
N ASP A 160 -16.15 -6.10 5.99
CA ASP A 160 -16.98 -6.60 7.09
C ASP A 160 -16.30 -6.42 8.47
N ALA A 161 -14.97 -6.32 8.52
CA ALA A 161 -14.22 -6.02 9.74
C ALA A 161 -14.41 -4.58 10.25
N ILE A 162 -14.84 -3.67 9.38
CA ILE A 162 -15.01 -2.24 9.68
C ILE A 162 -16.49 -1.88 9.74
N TYR A 163 -17.27 -2.35 8.76
CA TYR A 163 -18.66 -1.95 8.56
C TYR A 163 -19.58 -3.15 8.75
N GLN A 164 -20.39 -3.11 9.81
CA GLN A 164 -21.40 -4.14 10.05
C GLN A 164 -22.52 -4.05 9.02
N ARG A 165 -22.90 -5.20 8.45
CA ARG A 165 -24.05 -5.29 7.55
C ARG A 165 -25.35 -4.96 8.29
N GLY A 166 -26.10 -4.00 7.78
CA GLY A 166 -27.41 -3.63 8.32
C GLY A 166 -27.83 -2.21 7.96
N LYS A 167 -29.13 -1.91 8.08
CA LYS A 167 -29.70 -0.55 7.93
C LYS A 167 -29.37 0.17 6.60
N GLY A 168 -29.21 -0.57 5.50
CA GLY A 168 -28.93 0.01 4.18
C GLY A 168 -27.46 0.40 3.94
N ILE A 169 -26.55 0.01 4.83
CA ILE A 169 -25.11 0.16 4.63
C ILE A 169 -24.61 -0.96 3.71
N ASP A 170 -23.85 -0.58 2.67
CA ASP A 170 -23.06 -1.48 1.84
C ASP A 170 -21.60 -1.40 2.28
N PRO A 171 -21.07 -2.40 3.01
CA PRO A 171 -19.70 -2.39 3.54
C PRO A 171 -18.62 -2.14 2.47
N ILE A 172 -18.84 -2.63 1.25
CA ILE A 172 -17.86 -2.47 0.16
C ILE A 172 -17.84 -1.03 -0.32
N GLN A 173 -19.01 -0.38 -0.42
CA GLN A 173 -19.07 1.04 -0.78
C GLN A 173 -18.48 1.91 0.32
N GLU A 174 -18.74 1.61 1.59
CA GLU A 174 -18.13 2.34 2.71
C GLU A 174 -16.61 2.18 2.74
N LEU A 175 -16.09 0.96 2.54
CA LEU A 175 -14.65 0.72 2.43
C LEU A 175 -14.04 1.50 1.27
N ARG A 176 -14.71 1.48 0.10
CA ARG A 176 -14.29 2.26 -1.06
C ARG A 176 -14.23 3.75 -0.73
N SER A 177 -15.31 4.29 -0.19
CA SER A 177 -15.38 5.70 0.21
C SER A 177 -14.31 6.05 1.23
N ALA A 178 -14.02 5.20 2.21
CA ALA A 178 -12.98 5.46 3.21
C ALA A 178 -11.58 5.57 2.59
N ILE A 179 -11.22 4.66 1.68
CA ILE A 179 -9.92 4.67 1.00
C ILE A 179 -9.84 5.85 0.02
N ASP A 180 -10.82 6.01 -0.86
CA ASP A 180 -10.81 7.06 -1.88
C ASP A 180 -10.89 8.46 -1.24
N ASN A 181 -11.63 8.65 -0.14
CA ASN A 181 -11.67 9.92 0.58
C ASN A 181 -10.31 10.28 1.21
N LEU A 182 -9.55 9.30 1.74
CA LEU A 182 -8.20 9.54 2.24
C LEU A 182 -7.28 9.97 1.09
N TYR A 183 -7.28 9.18 0.01
CA TYR A 183 -6.44 9.41 -1.16
C TYR A 183 -6.72 10.78 -1.81
N ASP A 184 -7.99 11.14 -1.99
CA ASP A 184 -8.40 12.42 -2.55
C ASP A 184 -8.01 13.59 -1.65
N HIS A 185 -8.17 13.46 -0.34
CA HIS A 185 -7.77 14.48 0.62
C HIS A 185 -6.25 14.66 0.61
N ARG A 186 -5.47 13.58 0.66
CA ARG A 186 -4.02 13.62 0.54
C ARG A 186 -3.58 14.28 -0.76
N ASN A 187 -4.20 13.93 -1.89
CA ASN A 187 -3.86 14.52 -3.18
C ASN A 187 -4.15 16.01 -3.23
N ARG A 188 -5.27 16.45 -2.63
CA ARG A 188 -5.58 17.88 -2.51
C ARG A 188 -4.55 18.61 -1.65
N ILE A 189 -4.09 18.02 -0.54
CA ILE A 189 -3.02 18.59 0.28
C ILE A 189 -1.73 18.70 -0.54
N ALA A 190 -1.28 17.60 -1.16
CA ALA A 190 0.00 17.52 -1.84
C ALA A 190 0.08 18.35 -3.14
N HIS A 191 -1.02 18.46 -3.88
CA HIS A 191 -1.03 19.12 -5.19
C HIS A 191 -1.70 20.50 -5.20
N GLN A 192 -2.56 20.80 -4.22
CA GLN A 192 -3.38 22.01 -4.21
C GLN A 192 -3.30 22.78 -2.87
N SER A 193 -2.36 22.46 -1.98
CA SER A 193 -2.26 23.06 -0.64
C SER A 193 -3.57 22.98 0.16
N ASP A 194 -4.30 21.89 -0.04
CA ASP A 194 -5.62 21.60 0.55
C ASP A 194 -6.74 22.58 0.16
N ARG A 195 -6.69 23.12 -1.06
CA ARG A 195 -7.66 24.10 -1.55
C ARG A 195 -8.71 23.49 -2.47
N GLN A 196 -9.94 23.99 -2.37
CA GLN A 196 -11.01 23.70 -3.32
C GLN A 196 -10.69 24.29 -4.69
N SER A 197 -10.97 23.55 -5.76
CA SER A 197 -10.57 23.92 -7.12
C SER A 197 -11.37 25.12 -7.66
N GLU A 198 -12.57 25.33 -7.15
CA GLU A 198 -13.55 26.28 -7.64
C GLU A 198 -13.33 27.69 -7.08
N ASN A 199 -12.81 27.79 -5.85
CA ASN A 199 -12.72 29.06 -5.13
C ASN A 199 -11.43 29.25 -4.30
N ALA A 200 -10.49 28.31 -4.38
CA ALA A 200 -9.21 28.33 -3.66
C ALA A 200 -9.30 28.40 -2.12
N VAL A 201 -10.49 28.19 -1.53
CA VAL A 201 -10.67 28.15 -0.08
C VAL A 201 -10.04 26.88 0.48
N ARG A 202 -9.33 26.98 1.61
CA ARG A 202 -8.77 25.80 2.28
C ARG A 202 -9.88 24.96 2.89
N CYS A 203 -9.72 23.65 2.84
CA CYS A 203 -10.64 22.74 3.48
C CYS A 203 -10.48 22.79 4.99
N VAL A 204 -11.61 22.72 5.69
CA VAL A 204 -11.62 22.57 7.14
C VAL A 204 -11.10 21.18 7.48
N ILE A 205 -10.20 21.11 8.45
CA ILE A 205 -9.63 19.86 8.95
C ILE A 205 -9.77 19.82 10.46
N THR A 206 -10.11 18.65 10.98
CA THR A 206 -10.28 18.43 12.43
C THR A 206 -9.50 17.20 12.86
N LYS A 207 -9.19 17.13 14.15
CA LYS A 207 -8.55 15.96 14.76
C LYS A 207 -9.39 14.69 14.52
N ASP A 208 -10.71 14.76 14.74
CA ASP A 208 -11.66 13.67 14.47
C ASP A 208 -11.57 13.13 13.04
N THR A 209 -11.43 14.01 12.04
CA THR A 209 -11.28 13.61 10.64
C THR A 209 -10.02 12.76 10.46
N VAL A 210 -8.89 13.18 11.04
CA VAL A 210 -7.63 12.45 10.97
C VAL A 210 -7.72 11.13 11.74
N GLU A 211 -8.31 11.13 12.94
CA GLU A 211 -8.52 9.92 13.75
C GLU A 211 -9.39 8.89 13.03
N THR A 212 -10.41 9.34 12.30
CA THR A 212 -11.26 8.46 11.47
C THR A 212 -10.45 7.79 10.36
N TYR A 213 -9.60 8.53 9.65
CA TYR A 213 -8.73 7.94 8.64
C TYR A 213 -7.75 6.93 9.25
N ILE A 214 -7.10 7.28 10.36
CA ILE A 214 -6.17 6.39 11.07
C ILE A 214 -6.88 5.10 11.47
N HIS A 215 -8.07 5.20 12.06
CA HIS A 215 -8.86 4.05 12.47
C HIS A 215 -9.16 3.12 11.29
N ASN A 216 -9.68 3.67 10.18
CA ASN A 216 -10.05 2.88 9.02
C ASN A 216 -8.83 2.16 8.42
N ILE A 217 -7.72 2.87 8.18
CA ILE A 217 -6.50 2.27 7.63
C ILE A 217 -5.92 1.21 8.57
N LYS A 218 -5.91 1.46 9.88
CA LYS A 218 -5.45 0.47 10.87
C LYS A 218 -6.28 -0.82 10.82
N CYS A 219 -7.60 -0.71 10.71
CA CYS A 219 -8.47 -1.87 10.59
C CYS A 219 -8.25 -2.62 9.27
N ILE A 220 -8.06 -1.90 8.15
CA ILE A 220 -7.71 -2.49 6.85
C ILE A 220 -6.43 -3.32 6.96
N VAL A 221 -5.35 -2.69 7.43
CA VAL A 221 -4.03 -3.35 7.57
C VAL A 221 -4.13 -4.56 8.49
N SER A 222 -4.81 -4.42 9.63
CA SER A 222 -4.97 -5.52 10.60
C SER A 222 -5.70 -6.73 9.99
N GLU A 223 -6.79 -6.53 9.24
CA GLU A 223 -7.53 -7.66 8.65
C GLU A 223 -6.77 -8.25 7.44
N MET A 224 -6.05 -7.43 6.66
CA MET A 224 -5.16 -7.95 5.61
C MET A 224 -4.06 -8.83 6.20
N SER A 225 -3.34 -8.34 7.21
CA SER A 225 -2.26 -9.08 7.87
C SER A 225 -2.76 -10.39 8.48
N LYS A 226 -3.93 -10.35 9.14
CA LYS A 226 -4.58 -11.54 9.67
C LYS A 226 -4.85 -12.59 8.58
N GLN A 227 -5.44 -12.19 7.46
CA GLN A 227 -5.69 -13.11 6.33
C GLN A 227 -4.40 -13.69 5.75
N ILE A 228 -3.36 -12.88 5.61
CA ILE A 228 -2.04 -13.31 5.15
C ILE A 228 -1.45 -14.37 6.11
N LYS A 229 -1.55 -14.14 7.43
CA LYS A 229 -1.06 -15.06 8.47
C LYS A 229 -1.89 -16.35 8.56
N GLU A 230 -3.21 -16.27 8.35
CA GLU A 230 -4.10 -17.44 8.27
C GLU A 230 -3.70 -18.36 7.11
N LYS A 231 -3.39 -17.79 5.94
CA LYS A 231 -2.85 -18.54 4.79
C LYS A 231 -1.52 -19.19 5.14
N GLN A 232 -0.59 -18.44 5.75
CA GLN A 232 0.70 -18.97 6.19
C GLN A 232 0.56 -20.17 7.14
N SER A 233 -0.45 -20.15 8.00
CA SER A 233 -0.71 -21.18 9.01
C SER A 233 -1.52 -22.36 8.46
N GLY A 234 -2.04 -22.28 7.24
CA GLY A 234 -2.89 -23.32 6.63
C GLY A 234 -4.30 -23.42 7.21
N VAL A 235 -4.75 -22.44 7.99
CA VAL A 235 -6.04 -22.45 8.71
C VAL A 235 -7.22 -22.20 7.76
N ASP A 236 -6.99 -21.55 6.61
CA ASP A 236 -8.01 -21.27 5.56
C ASP A 236 -8.60 -22.55 4.90
N ARG A 237 -8.02 -23.74 5.16
CA ARG A 237 -8.43 -25.01 4.54
C ARG A 237 -9.68 -25.67 5.12
N GLN A 238 -10.17 -25.26 6.30
CA GLN A 238 -11.30 -25.94 6.93
C GLN A 238 -12.69 -25.36 6.57
N SER A 239 -12.75 -24.16 5.99
CA SER A 239 -14.03 -23.48 5.70
C SER A 239 -14.50 -23.58 4.25
N SER A 240 -13.73 -24.22 3.35
CA SER A 240 -14.07 -24.31 1.91
C SER A 240 -14.43 -25.72 1.42
N GLU A 241 -14.32 -26.76 2.26
CA GLU A 241 -14.68 -28.14 1.89
C GLU A 241 -16.15 -28.52 2.21
N GLU A 242 -16.89 -27.71 3.00
CA GLU A 242 -18.29 -28.02 3.34
C GLU A 242 -19.34 -27.50 2.33
N GLU A 243 -18.96 -26.70 1.33
CA GLU A 243 -19.92 -26.10 0.37
C GLU A 243 -20.04 -26.85 -0.98
N LYS A 244 -19.43 -28.03 -1.12
CA LYS A 244 -19.55 -28.89 -2.32
C LYS A 244 -20.10 -30.27 -2.01
N SER A 245 -21.27 -30.31 -1.39
CA SER A 245 -22.09 -31.52 -1.30
C SER A 245 -23.52 -31.08 -1.01
N ASP A 246 -24.25 -30.71 -2.05
CA ASP A 246 -25.70 -30.91 -2.20
C ASP A 246 -26.22 -29.95 -3.26
N ASP A 247 -26.18 -30.38 -4.53
CA ASP A 247 -27.26 -30.18 -5.50
C ASP A 247 -26.89 -30.80 -6.85
N GLU A 248 -27.35 -32.03 -7.08
CA GLU A 248 -27.75 -32.53 -8.40
C GLU A 248 -28.94 -33.49 -8.19
N PRO A 249 -30.01 -33.29 -8.97
CA PRO A 249 -30.27 -34.27 -10.04
C PRO A 249 -30.42 -33.65 -11.43
#